data_AF-A0A443LVW6-F1
#
_entry.id   AF-A0A443LVW6-F1
#
_cell.length_a   1.000
_cell.length_b   1.000
_cell.length_c   1.000
_cell.angle_alpha   90.00
_cell.angle_beta   90.00
_cell.angle_gamma   90.00
#
_symmetry.space_group_name_H-M   'P 1'
#
loop_
_entity.id
_entity.type
_entity.pdbx_description
1 polymer ?
#
loop_
_entity_poly.entity_id
_entity_poly.type
_entity_poly.pdbx_seq_one_letter_code
_entity_poly.pdbx_strand_id
1 'polypeptide(L)'
;MGWKPIHEAHAIDRVRILVQFNSPLTDKILTKAAAPATSKFQELGFEQLHRAESTIQGFMIAIPPGPIAPEIAQNGWVLKRGSAGVLTEEAGFRDGVFGYLSTEYGRWDNLATRFWDVFEVPLSIALDSTDISSIKLEYWDRFVFDGEPTSADIRDLLATVDPVIPKSAVSGAMLWHSHSGWFEDHNGSIVLVNRNIDVIDEASSAGPRRQCNIFTLVELRATQAIDSVHTCKSTLDHLHRRSLALFGASLTEEQRNNIGLNILDYLQ
;
A
#
# COMPACT_ATOMS: atom_id res chain seq x y z
N MET A 1 18.80 15.30 -17.81
CA MET A 1 19.02 14.62 -16.52
C MET A 1 17.90 15.03 -15.60
N GLY A 2 17.30 14.11 -14.89
CA GLY A 2 16.14 14.41 -14.04
C GLY A 2 15.58 13.16 -13.40
N TRP A 3 14.62 13.35 -12.50
CA TRP A 3 13.91 12.26 -11.86
C TRP A 3 12.98 11.58 -12.86
N LYS A 4 13.02 10.24 -12.86
CA LYS A 4 12.15 9.39 -13.66
C LYS A 4 11.37 8.45 -12.76
N PRO A 5 10.08 8.24 -12.97
CA PRO A 5 9.36 7.17 -12.29
C PRO A 5 9.99 5.81 -12.64
N ILE A 6 9.87 4.84 -11.74
CA ILE A 6 10.40 3.49 -11.96
C ILE A 6 9.72 2.77 -13.14
N HIS A 7 8.46 3.11 -13.45
CA HIS A 7 7.74 2.64 -14.63
C HIS A 7 7.39 3.80 -15.55
N GLU A 8 7.22 3.53 -16.84
CA GLU A 8 6.93 4.55 -17.85
C GLU A 8 5.64 5.33 -17.56
N ALA A 9 4.61 4.65 -17.02
CA ALA A 9 3.29 5.24 -16.81
C ALA A 9 3.02 5.73 -15.37
N HIS A 10 3.78 5.29 -14.37
CA HIS A 10 3.55 5.63 -12.96
C HIS A 10 4.79 5.36 -12.10
N ALA A 11 4.83 5.95 -10.91
CA ALA A 11 5.90 5.72 -9.94
C ALA A 11 5.66 4.53 -9.01
N ILE A 12 4.44 3.98 -8.95
CA ILE A 12 4.07 2.90 -8.02
C ILE A 12 4.87 1.63 -8.32
N ASP A 13 5.79 1.28 -7.43
CA ASP A 13 6.58 0.04 -7.43
C ASP A 13 5.80 -1.10 -6.75
N ARG A 14 5.01 -0.76 -5.73
CA ARG A 14 4.20 -1.71 -4.98
C ARG A 14 2.94 -1.07 -4.42
N VAL A 15 1.88 -1.86 -4.30
CA VAL A 15 0.65 -1.52 -3.60
C VAL A 15 0.24 -2.64 -2.66
N ARG A 16 -0.30 -2.28 -1.49
CA ARG A 16 -0.82 -3.23 -0.51
C ARG A 16 -2.18 -2.79 0.02
N ILE A 17 -3.13 -3.72 0.06
CA ILE A 17 -4.46 -3.54 0.66
C ILE A 17 -4.54 -4.49 1.85
N LEU A 18 -5.01 -3.99 2.98
CA LEU A 18 -5.26 -4.77 4.19
C LEU A 18 -6.66 -4.47 4.72
N VAL A 19 -7.43 -5.50 4.99
CA VAL A 19 -8.75 -5.44 5.62
C VAL A 19 -8.69 -6.24 6.91
N GLN A 20 -8.76 -5.56 8.04
CA GLN A 20 -8.63 -6.17 9.37
C GLN A 20 -10.00 -6.24 10.04
N PHE A 21 -10.29 -7.34 10.73
CA PHE A 21 -11.52 -7.59 11.47
C PHE A 21 -11.39 -7.20 12.95
N ASN A 22 -12.52 -6.99 13.63
CA ASN A 22 -12.59 -6.70 15.06
C ASN A 22 -12.19 -7.88 15.94
N SER A 23 -12.34 -9.10 15.43
CA SER A 23 -11.97 -10.33 16.11
C SER A 23 -11.27 -11.29 15.15
N PRO A 24 -10.33 -12.12 15.64
CA PRO A 24 -9.75 -13.19 14.83
C PRO A 24 -10.84 -14.12 14.28
N LEU A 25 -10.70 -14.50 13.02
CA LEU A 25 -11.59 -15.46 12.38
C LEU A 25 -11.25 -16.88 12.83
N THR A 26 -12.27 -17.68 13.14
CA THR A 26 -12.07 -19.10 13.47
C THR A 26 -11.59 -19.89 12.25
N ASP A 27 -10.85 -20.98 12.46
CA ASP A 27 -10.42 -21.88 11.36
C ASP A 27 -11.58 -22.40 10.51
N LYS A 28 -12.75 -22.60 11.12
CA LYS A 28 -13.97 -23.00 10.41
C LYS A 28 -14.42 -21.93 9.42
N ILE A 29 -14.43 -20.66 9.83
CA ILE A 29 -14.79 -19.53 8.97
C ILE A 29 -13.73 -19.36 7.88
N LEU A 30 -12.43 -19.41 8.24
CA LEU A 30 -11.33 -19.32 7.28
C LEU A 30 -11.43 -20.41 6.20
N THR A 31 -11.68 -21.65 6.60
CA THR A 31 -11.84 -22.78 5.65
C THR A 31 -13.07 -22.59 4.78
N LYS A 32 -14.19 -22.12 5.34
CA LYS A 32 -15.42 -21.81 4.58
C LYS A 32 -15.19 -20.68 3.58
N ALA A 33 -14.45 -19.64 3.96
CA ALA A 33 -14.09 -18.51 3.10
C ALA A 33 -13.11 -18.90 1.99
N ALA A 34 -12.17 -19.81 2.27
CA ALA A 34 -11.18 -20.30 1.31
C ALA A 34 -11.80 -21.15 0.18
N ALA A 35 -12.81 -21.96 0.51
CA ALA A 35 -13.30 -23.01 -0.38
C ALA A 35 -13.83 -22.48 -1.73
N PRO A 36 -14.68 -21.44 -1.80
CA PRO A 36 -15.18 -20.89 -3.07
C PRO A 36 -14.08 -20.25 -3.93
N ALA A 37 -13.01 -19.81 -3.30
CA ALA A 37 -12.00 -19.01 -3.97
C ALA A 37 -10.91 -19.87 -4.63
N THR A 38 -10.79 -21.15 -4.24
CA THR A 38 -9.76 -22.07 -4.75
C THR A 38 -9.78 -22.22 -6.27
N SER A 39 -10.95 -22.38 -6.90
CA SER A 39 -11.04 -22.48 -8.37
C SER A 39 -10.74 -21.14 -9.06
N LYS A 40 -11.27 -20.05 -8.50
CA LYS A 40 -11.05 -18.69 -9.02
C LYS A 40 -9.58 -18.28 -8.96
N PHE A 41 -8.84 -18.68 -7.93
CA PHE A 41 -7.42 -18.38 -7.79
C PHE A 41 -6.58 -19.02 -8.90
N GLN A 42 -6.90 -20.25 -9.28
CA GLN A 42 -6.23 -20.92 -10.40
C GLN A 42 -6.51 -20.22 -11.72
N GLU A 43 -7.75 -19.75 -11.95
CA GLU A 43 -8.11 -18.94 -13.14
C GLU A 43 -7.35 -17.61 -13.19
N LEU A 44 -7.07 -17.01 -12.04
CA LEU A 44 -6.31 -15.76 -11.91
C LEU A 44 -4.78 -15.96 -11.98
N GLY A 45 -4.32 -17.21 -12.09
CA GLY A 45 -2.90 -17.57 -12.21
C GLY A 45 -2.14 -17.60 -10.89
N PHE A 46 -2.82 -17.65 -9.75
CA PHE A 46 -2.16 -17.93 -8.47
C PHE A 46 -1.73 -19.40 -8.41
N GLU A 47 -0.61 -19.63 -7.74
CA GLU A 47 -0.15 -20.97 -7.38
C GLU A 47 -1.10 -21.64 -6.38
N GLN A 48 -0.84 -22.91 -6.04
CA GLN A 48 -1.69 -23.64 -5.12
C GLN A 48 -1.80 -22.94 -3.76
N LEU A 49 -2.98 -23.07 -3.14
CA LEU A 49 -3.27 -22.51 -1.84
C LEU A 49 -2.40 -23.20 -0.77
N HIS A 50 -1.54 -22.43 -0.09
CA HIS A 50 -0.66 -22.96 0.96
C HIS A 50 -1.07 -22.43 2.34
N ARG A 51 -1.02 -23.30 3.35
CA ARG A 51 -0.92 -22.89 4.76
C ARG A 51 0.54 -22.47 5.00
N ALA A 52 0.90 -21.25 4.63
CA ALA A 52 2.27 -20.76 4.66
C ALA A 52 2.37 -19.41 5.38
N GLU A 53 3.60 -19.03 5.72
CA GLU A 53 3.90 -17.68 6.21
C GLU A 53 3.67 -16.67 5.08
N SER A 54 2.82 -15.68 5.36
CA SER A 54 2.58 -14.54 4.48
C SER A 54 3.70 -13.51 4.65
N THR A 55 4.15 -12.92 3.54
CA THR A 55 5.03 -11.74 3.58
C THR A 55 4.26 -10.46 3.94
N ILE A 56 2.92 -10.52 3.90
CA ILE A 56 2.03 -9.44 4.27
C ILE A 56 2.01 -9.32 5.81
N GLN A 57 2.98 -8.57 6.33
CA GLN A 57 2.98 -8.17 7.74
C GLN A 57 2.23 -6.85 7.89
N GLY A 58 1.21 -6.85 8.75
CA GLY A 58 0.60 -5.63 9.24
C GLY A 58 1.48 -4.98 10.30
N PHE A 59 1.73 -3.68 10.19
CA PHE A 59 2.22 -2.90 11.31
C PHE A 59 1.04 -2.23 12.00
N MET A 60 0.96 -2.36 13.33
CA MET A 60 -0.04 -1.72 14.15
C MET A 60 0.57 -0.53 14.87
N ILE A 61 0.04 0.67 14.61
CA ILE A 61 0.33 1.86 15.42
C ILE A 61 -0.79 1.97 16.45
N ALA A 62 -0.56 1.49 17.67
CA ALA A 62 -1.55 1.61 18.75
C ALA A 62 -1.71 3.07 19.19
N ILE A 63 -2.96 3.48 19.45
CA ILE A 63 -3.28 4.82 19.97
C ILE A 63 -3.11 4.87 21.50
N PRO A 64 -3.52 3.85 22.28
CA PRO A 64 -3.14 3.77 23.70
C PRO A 64 -1.86 2.94 23.90
N PRO A 65 -1.02 3.27 24.91
CA PRO A 65 0.13 2.47 25.29
C PRO A 65 -0.35 1.15 25.91
N GLY A 66 -0.32 0.08 25.12
CA GLY A 66 -0.55 -1.29 25.56
C GLY A 66 0.51 -2.22 24.99
N PRO A 67 0.85 -3.33 25.67
CA PRO A 67 1.78 -4.31 25.12
C PRO A 67 1.17 -4.96 23.88
N ILE A 68 1.74 -4.67 22.72
CA ILE A 68 1.44 -5.38 21.47
C ILE A 68 2.48 -6.50 21.37
N ALA A 69 2.15 -7.68 21.87
CA ALA A 69 2.92 -8.88 21.51
C ALA A 69 2.35 -9.38 20.17
N PRO A 70 3.14 -9.40 19.08
CA PRO A 70 2.71 -10.06 17.86
C PRO A 70 2.66 -11.56 18.13
N GLU A 71 1.46 -12.10 18.31
CA GLU A 71 1.27 -13.54 18.33
C GLU A 71 1.46 -14.05 16.90
N ILE A 72 2.52 -14.81 16.65
CA ILE A 72 2.76 -15.46 15.37
C ILE A 72 1.83 -16.67 15.28
N ALA A 73 0.54 -16.43 15.03
CA ALA A 73 -0.39 -17.52 14.76
C ALA A 73 -0.15 -18.10 13.35
N GLN A 74 -0.11 -19.41 13.21
CA GLN A 74 0.10 -20.09 11.91
C GLN A 74 -1.22 -20.27 11.13
N ASN A 75 -2.29 -19.59 11.55
CA ASN A 75 -3.64 -19.80 11.04
C ASN A 75 -3.94 -18.84 9.89
N GLY A 76 -3.67 -19.29 8.67
CA GLY A 76 -4.08 -18.55 7.48
C GLY A 76 -3.77 -19.28 6.19
N TRP A 77 -4.22 -18.71 5.10
CA TRP A 77 -3.93 -19.17 3.76
C TRP A 77 -3.22 -18.08 2.97
N VAL A 78 -2.27 -18.50 2.14
CA VAL A 78 -1.47 -17.61 1.28
C VAL A 78 -1.47 -18.16 -0.13
N LEU A 79 -1.62 -17.24 -1.07
CA LEU A 79 -1.60 -17.42 -2.51
C LEU A 79 -0.50 -16.52 -3.04
N LYS A 80 0.36 -17.08 -3.87
CA LYS A 80 1.42 -16.33 -4.53
C LYS A 80 1.26 -16.49 -6.03
N ARG A 81 1.49 -15.40 -6.75
CA ARG A 81 1.72 -15.42 -8.18
C ARG A 81 3.09 -14.82 -8.41
N GLY A 82 3.88 -15.49 -9.24
CA GLY A 82 5.17 -14.99 -9.65
C GLY A 82 5.50 -15.39 -11.08
N SER A 83 6.50 -14.73 -11.64
CA SER A 83 7.07 -15.07 -12.94
C SER A 83 8.58 -15.11 -12.81
N ALA A 84 9.21 -16.17 -13.31
CA ALA A 84 10.67 -16.36 -13.25
C ALA A 84 11.29 -16.20 -11.84
N GLY A 85 10.57 -16.63 -10.79
CA GLY A 85 11.03 -16.55 -9.41
C GLY A 85 10.85 -15.17 -8.75
N VAL A 86 10.28 -14.20 -9.46
CA VAL A 86 9.89 -12.89 -8.91
C VAL A 86 8.43 -12.94 -8.49
N LEU A 87 8.16 -12.63 -7.21
CA LEU A 87 6.80 -12.49 -6.69
C LEU A 87 6.15 -11.26 -7.32
N THR A 88 5.01 -11.44 -7.97
CA THR A 88 4.25 -10.35 -8.60
C THR A 88 3.00 -10.00 -7.79
N GLU A 89 2.35 -11.01 -7.21
CA GLU A 89 1.22 -10.81 -6.31
C GLU A 89 1.25 -11.80 -5.14
N GLU A 90 0.78 -11.33 -4.00
CA GLU A 90 0.46 -12.18 -2.85
C GLU A 90 -0.93 -11.83 -2.35
N ALA A 91 -1.77 -12.83 -2.18
CA ALA A 91 -3.06 -12.69 -1.52
C ALA A 91 -3.07 -13.64 -0.33
N GLY A 92 -3.52 -13.17 0.82
CA GLY A 92 -3.60 -14.02 2.00
C GLY A 92 -4.69 -13.59 2.94
N PHE A 93 -5.13 -14.51 3.77
CA PHE A 93 -6.03 -14.19 4.87
C PHE A 93 -5.63 -15.00 6.09
N ARG A 94 -5.30 -14.28 7.16
CA ARG A 94 -4.64 -14.78 8.37
C ARG A 94 -5.05 -13.93 9.57
N ASP A 95 -5.31 -14.56 10.71
CA ASP A 95 -5.49 -13.88 12.01
C ASP A 95 -6.48 -12.70 11.98
N GLY A 96 -7.55 -12.81 11.19
CA GLY A 96 -8.52 -11.72 11.01
C GLY A 96 -8.01 -10.55 10.15
N VAL A 97 -7.07 -10.79 9.24
CA VAL A 97 -6.61 -9.83 8.24
C VAL A 97 -6.69 -10.47 6.86
N PHE A 98 -7.32 -9.78 5.91
CA PHE A 98 -7.26 -10.09 4.49
C PHE A 98 -6.26 -9.14 3.85
N GLY A 99 -5.24 -9.68 3.22
CA GLY A 99 -4.12 -8.93 2.68
C GLY A 99 -3.94 -9.21 1.19
N TYR A 100 -3.67 -8.15 0.45
CA TYR A 100 -3.33 -8.22 -0.96
C TYR A 100 -2.10 -7.35 -1.23
N LEU A 101 -1.15 -7.89 -1.96
CA LEU A 101 0.08 -7.24 -2.38
C LEU A 101 0.20 -7.39 -3.89
N SER A 102 0.54 -6.32 -4.59
CA SER A 102 0.93 -6.37 -6.00
C SER A 102 2.15 -5.50 -6.24
N THR A 103 3.12 -6.02 -6.99
CA THR A 103 4.25 -5.27 -7.56
C THR A 103 4.07 -4.99 -9.05
N GLU A 104 2.96 -5.46 -9.65
CA GLU A 104 2.56 -5.18 -11.02
C GLU A 104 1.36 -4.23 -11.00
N TYR A 105 1.61 -2.98 -10.59
CA TYR A 105 0.58 -1.95 -10.66
C TYR A 105 0.40 -1.48 -12.10
N GLY A 106 -0.83 -1.08 -12.44
CA GLY A 106 -1.13 -0.42 -13.71
C GLY A 106 -2.10 0.72 -13.50
N ARG A 107 -3.37 0.39 -13.27
CA ARG A 107 -4.43 1.36 -12.93
C ARG A 107 -5.25 0.86 -11.75
N TRP A 108 -5.90 1.79 -11.07
CA TRP A 108 -6.74 1.50 -9.91
C TRP A 108 -7.83 0.48 -10.23
N ASP A 109 -8.62 0.71 -11.28
CA ASP A 109 -9.73 -0.17 -11.64
C ASP A 109 -9.29 -1.62 -11.84
N ASN A 110 -8.12 -1.85 -12.43
CA ASN A 110 -7.56 -3.18 -12.63
C ASN A 110 -7.15 -3.81 -11.29
N LEU A 111 -6.46 -3.05 -10.43
CA LEU A 111 -6.04 -3.53 -9.12
C LEU A 111 -7.26 -3.85 -8.23
N ALA A 112 -8.23 -2.94 -8.17
CA ALA A 112 -9.46 -3.10 -7.41
C ALA A 112 -10.25 -4.30 -7.93
N THR A 113 -10.43 -4.44 -9.25
CA THR A 113 -11.10 -5.61 -9.84
C THR A 113 -10.39 -6.90 -9.45
N ARG A 114 -9.05 -6.97 -9.57
CA ARG A 114 -8.28 -8.16 -9.16
C ARG A 114 -8.44 -8.45 -7.66
N PHE A 115 -8.39 -7.44 -6.81
CA PHE A 115 -8.61 -7.58 -5.37
C PHE A 115 -9.99 -8.18 -5.07
N TRP A 116 -11.05 -7.67 -5.73
CA TRP A 116 -12.41 -8.14 -5.50
C TRP A 116 -12.68 -9.52 -6.12
N ASP A 117 -12.09 -9.83 -7.27
CA ASP A 117 -12.12 -11.19 -7.84
C ASP A 117 -11.54 -12.23 -6.86
N VAL A 118 -10.55 -11.83 -6.04
CA VAL A 118 -9.92 -12.68 -5.02
C VAL A 118 -10.75 -12.72 -3.74
N PHE A 119 -11.22 -11.57 -3.25
CA PHE A 119 -11.71 -11.44 -1.87
C PHE A 119 -13.19 -11.19 -1.69
N GLU A 120 -13.97 -10.86 -2.72
CA GLU A 120 -15.40 -10.49 -2.53
C GLU A 120 -16.21 -11.59 -1.82
N VAL A 121 -16.13 -12.84 -2.32
CA VAL A 121 -16.84 -13.97 -1.69
C VAL A 121 -16.24 -14.35 -0.33
N PRO A 122 -14.91 -14.54 -0.18
CA PRO A 122 -14.31 -14.80 1.12
C PRO A 122 -14.64 -13.74 2.18
N LEU A 123 -14.64 -12.46 1.81
CA LEU A 123 -14.90 -11.34 2.71
C LEU A 123 -16.35 -11.32 3.14
N SER A 124 -17.29 -11.57 2.22
CA SER A 124 -18.72 -11.69 2.56
C SER A 124 -18.96 -12.80 3.59
N ILE A 125 -18.28 -13.94 3.48
CA ILE A 125 -18.42 -15.06 4.42
C ILE A 125 -17.84 -14.70 5.80
N ALA A 126 -16.73 -13.96 5.84
CA ALA A 126 -16.12 -13.52 7.09
C ALA A 126 -16.99 -12.47 7.81
N LEU A 127 -17.61 -11.55 7.06
CA LEU A 127 -18.51 -10.53 7.56
C LEU A 127 -19.77 -11.09 8.23
N ASP A 128 -20.20 -12.32 7.90
CA ASP A 128 -21.27 -13.02 8.64
C ASP A 128 -20.91 -13.29 10.13
N SER A 129 -19.65 -13.13 10.52
CA SER A 129 -19.13 -13.50 11.84
C SER A 129 -18.51 -12.36 12.64
N THR A 130 -17.94 -11.35 11.99
CA THR A 130 -17.31 -10.20 12.64
C THR A 130 -17.23 -9.04 11.65
N ASP A 131 -17.34 -7.82 12.17
CA ASP A 131 -17.17 -6.61 11.38
C ASP A 131 -15.70 -6.30 11.11
N ILE A 132 -15.46 -5.48 10.09
CA ILE A 132 -14.14 -4.92 9.77
C ILE A 132 -13.82 -3.79 10.77
N SER A 133 -12.64 -3.86 11.38
CA SER A 133 -12.08 -2.87 12.31
C SER A 133 -11.26 -1.80 11.62
N SER A 134 -10.55 -2.15 10.54
CA SER A 134 -9.80 -1.18 9.75
C SER A 134 -9.59 -1.63 8.30
N ILE A 135 -9.47 -0.64 7.41
CA ILE A 135 -9.07 -0.83 6.02
C ILE A 135 -7.87 0.05 5.77
N LYS A 136 -6.80 -0.53 5.23
CA LYS A 136 -5.52 0.13 4.99
C LYS A 136 -5.11 -0.04 3.54
N LEU A 137 -4.66 1.05 2.95
CA LEU A 137 -4.08 1.10 1.61
C LEU A 137 -2.68 1.71 1.71
N GLU A 138 -1.72 1.07 1.07
CA GLU A 138 -0.33 1.48 1.05
C GLU A 138 0.19 1.50 -0.39
N TYR A 139 0.84 2.60 -0.75
CA TYR A 139 1.60 2.77 -1.98
C TYR A 139 3.08 2.97 -1.67
N TRP A 140 3.93 2.32 -2.44
CA TRP A 140 5.35 2.62 -2.52
C TRP A 140 5.65 3.13 -3.91
N ASP A 141 5.86 4.43 -4.00
CA ASP A 141 6.25 5.12 -5.22
C ASP A 141 7.77 5.26 -5.25
N ARG A 142 8.38 5.07 -6.41
CA ARG A 142 9.82 5.14 -6.62
C ARG A 142 10.17 5.99 -7.83
N PHE A 143 11.07 6.93 -7.60
CA PHE A 143 11.71 7.74 -8.62
C PHE A 143 13.21 7.48 -8.62
N VAL A 144 13.80 7.42 -9.80
CA VAL A 144 15.24 7.23 -10.00
C VAL A 144 15.80 8.44 -10.74
N PHE A 145 16.89 9.00 -10.23
CA PHE A 145 17.57 10.09 -10.90
C PHE A 145 18.39 9.55 -12.08
N ASP A 146 18.24 10.19 -13.23
CA ASP A 146 19.03 9.93 -14.43
C ASP A 146 20.19 10.93 -14.51
N GLY A 147 21.26 10.63 -13.77
CA GLY A 147 22.47 11.45 -13.65
C GLY A 147 23.35 11.04 -12.46
N GLU A 148 24.37 11.84 -12.17
CA GLU A 148 25.24 11.64 -11.00
C GLU A 148 24.46 11.83 -9.68
N PRO A 149 24.55 10.90 -8.71
CA PRO A 149 23.78 10.99 -7.47
C PRO A 149 23.94 12.31 -6.69
N THR A 150 25.13 12.91 -6.76
CA THR A 150 25.45 14.16 -6.06
C THR A 150 24.85 15.41 -6.69
N SER A 151 24.30 15.31 -7.91
CA SER A 151 23.59 16.40 -8.59
C SER A 151 22.06 16.25 -8.58
N ALA A 152 21.54 15.25 -7.85
CA ALA A 152 20.12 14.97 -7.74
C ALA A 152 19.41 15.96 -6.80
N ASP A 153 19.06 17.14 -7.31
CA ASP A 153 18.26 18.11 -6.57
C ASP A 153 16.83 17.59 -6.38
N ILE A 154 16.43 17.38 -5.13
CA ILE A 154 15.12 16.80 -4.84
C ILE A 154 13.97 17.77 -5.13
N ARG A 155 14.24 19.07 -5.28
CA ARG A 155 13.22 20.09 -5.62
C ARG A 155 12.72 19.97 -7.06
N ASP A 156 13.45 19.26 -7.91
CA ASP A 156 12.99 18.90 -9.26
C ASP A 156 11.89 17.80 -9.20
N LEU A 157 11.79 17.10 -8.07
CA LEU A 157 10.80 16.05 -7.81
C LEU A 157 9.68 16.52 -6.88
N LEU A 158 10.04 17.08 -5.72
CA LEU A 158 9.12 17.42 -4.65
C LEU A 158 8.72 18.90 -4.71
N ALA A 159 7.42 19.19 -4.64
CA ALA A 159 6.91 20.57 -4.61
C ALA A 159 7.33 21.33 -3.36
N THR A 160 7.49 20.62 -2.24
CA THR A 160 7.84 21.20 -0.95
C THR A 160 8.77 20.24 -0.23
N VAL A 161 9.87 20.79 0.29
CA VAL A 161 10.82 20.08 1.14
C VAL A 161 10.82 20.76 2.50
N ASP A 162 10.75 19.99 3.57
CA ASP A 162 10.74 20.55 4.92
C ASP A 162 12.01 21.40 5.16
N PRO A 163 11.86 22.67 5.60
CA PRO A 163 13.00 23.55 5.88
C PRO A 163 14.01 23.00 6.91
N VAL A 164 13.62 22.01 7.73
CA VAL A 164 14.56 21.34 8.66
C VAL A 164 15.58 20.46 7.94
N ILE A 165 15.32 20.05 6.69
CA ILE A 165 16.24 19.25 5.90
C ILE A 165 17.43 20.13 5.45
N PRO A 166 18.68 19.74 5.74
CA PRO A 166 19.84 20.53 5.35
C PRO A 166 19.89 20.79 3.84
N LYS A 167 20.25 22.01 3.44
CA LYS A 167 20.34 22.40 2.01
C LYS A 167 21.23 21.46 1.19
N SER A 168 22.29 20.91 1.78
CA SER A 168 23.17 19.93 1.14
C SER A 168 22.46 18.61 0.83
N ALA A 169 21.55 18.17 1.68
CA ALA A 169 20.73 16.98 1.45
C ALA A 169 19.68 17.25 0.36
N VAL A 170 19.07 18.44 0.38
CA VAL A 170 18.13 18.89 -0.66
C VAL A 170 18.81 18.94 -2.04
N SER A 171 20.05 19.41 -2.11
CA SER A 171 20.82 19.50 -3.36
C SER A 171 21.50 18.20 -3.78
N GLY A 172 21.17 17.06 -3.16
CA GLY A 172 21.67 15.73 -3.55
C GLY A 172 23.00 15.29 -2.90
N ALA A 173 23.68 16.13 -2.13
CA ALA A 173 24.99 15.79 -1.56
C ALA A 173 24.94 14.80 -0.38
N MET A 174 23.76 14.58 0.20
CA MET A 174 23.55 13.67 1.33
C MET A 174 22.27 12.86 1.15
N LEU A 175 22.26 11.65 1.71
CA LEU A 175 21.06 10.83 1.85
C LEU A 175 20.25 11.31 3.05
N TRP A 176 18.94 11.13 3.00
CA TRP A 176 18.06 11.51 4.10
C TRP A 176 16.74 10.74 4.05
N HIS A 177 16.07 10.69 5.20
CA HIS A 177 14.69 10.21 5.30
C HIS A 177 13.83 11.21 6.06
N SER A 178 12.52 11.14 5.85
CA SER A 178 11.53 11.86 6.63
C SER A 178 10.31 10.97 6.80
N HIS A 179 9.85 10.81 8.04
CA HIS A 179 8.64 10.07 8.37
C HIS A 179 7.64 11.04 8.98
N SER A 180 6.46 11.16 8.38
CA SER A 180 5.38 12.02 8.86
C SER A 180 4.10 11.22 9.00
N GLY A 181 3.45 11.30 10.15
CA GLY A 181 2.20 10.61 10.42
C GLY A 181 1.25 11.48 11.22
N TRP A 182 -0.05 11.40 10.92
CA TRP A 182 -1.09 12.14 11.63
C TRP A 182 -2.44 11.43 11.51
N PHE A 183 -3.40 11.91 12.30
CA PHE A 183 -4.78 11.42 12.26
C PHE A 183 -5.69 12.51 11.68
N GLU A 184 -6.64 12.10 10.85
CA GLU A 184 -7.70 12.92 10.27
C GLU A 184 -9.06 12.36 10.71
N ASP A 185 -10.08 13.22 10.76
CA ASP A 185 -11.47 12.76 10.88
C ASP A 185 -12.06 12.59 9.48
N HIS A 186 -12.75 11.47 9.26
CA HIS A 186 -13.56 11.25 8.09
C HIS A 186 -14.90 10.64 8.50
N ASN A 187 -15.95 11.47 8.50
CA ASN A 187 -17.31 11.07 8.87
C ASN A 187 -17.38 10.42 10.27
N GLY A 188 -16.60 10.95 11.24
CA GLY A 188 -16.52 10.39 12.60
C GLY A 188 -15.68 9.12 12.73
N SER A 189 -15.06 8.64 11.66
CA SER A 189 -14.01 7.61 11.70
C SER A 189 -12.63 8.27 11.74
N ILE A 190 -11.68 7.59 12.37
CA ILE A 190 -10.29 8.06 12.44
C ILE A 190 -9.53 7.53 11.24
N VAL A 191 -8.94 8.42 10.44
CA VAL A 191 -8.06 8.05 9.34
C VAL A 191 -6.62 8.32 9.75
N LEU A 192 -5.82 7.26 9.87
CA LEU A 192 -4.37 7.36 10.01
C LEU A 192 -3.76 7.59 8.64
N VAL A 193 -2.96 8.64 8.52
CA VAL A 193 -2.14 8.91 7.35
C VAL A 193 -0.67 8.80 7.75
N ASN A 194 0.12 8.06 6.96
CA ASN A 194 1.57 8.16 7.00
C ASN A 194 2.12 8.49 5.62
N ARG A 195 3.06 9.42 5.57
CA ARG A 195 3.83 9.74 4.38
C ARG A 195 5.30 9.76 4.74
N ASN A 196 6.06 8.87 4.13
CA ASN A 196 7.50 8.80 4.33
C ASN A 196 8.22 9.05 3.01
N ILE A 197 9.35 9.75 3.09
CA ILE A 197 10.20 10.06 1.94
C ILE A 197 11.61 9.59 2.29
N ASP A 198 12.17 8.72 1.45
CA ASP A 198 13.51 8.19 1.59
C ASP A 198 14.32 8.53 0.35
N VAL A 199 15.41 9.29 0.53
CA VAL A 199 16.35 9.66 -0.52
C VAL A 199 17.64 8.88 -0.29
N ILE A 200 17.83 7.82 -1.09
CA ILE A 200 18.89 6.80 -0.90
C ILE A 200 19.63 6.53 -2.21
N ASP A 201 20.85 5.98 -2.13
CA ASP A 201 21.54 5.45 -3.30
C ASP A 201 21.31 3.94 -3.42
N GLU A 202 20.87 3.48 -4.58
CA GLU A 202 20.77 2.05 -4.92
C GLU A 202 21.98 1.64 -5.77
N ALA A 203 22.61 0.52 -5.41
CA ALA A 203 23.68 -0.05 -6.20
C ALA A 203 23.14 -0.59 -7.53
N SER A 204 23.74 -0.18 -8.65
CA SER A 204 23.45 -0.74 -9.97
C SER A 204 24.73 -1.21 -10.67
N SER A 205 24.60 -1.97 -11.75
CA SER A 205 25.74 -2.41 -12.58
C SER A 205 26.53 -1.25 -13.19
N ALA A 206 25.92 -0.08 -13.34
CA ALA A 206 26.54 1.14 -13.86
C ALA A 206 27.10 2.06 -12.76
N GLY A 207 27.02 1.67 -11.48
CA GLY A 207 27.35 2.49 -10.33
C GLY A 207 26.13 2.85 -9.47
N PRO A 208 26.31 3.60 -8.37
CA PRO A 208 25.20 4.01 -7.53
C PRO A 208 24.25 4.95 -8.29
N ARG A 209 22.93 4.76 -8.12
CA ARG A 209 21.90 5.66 -8.64
C ARG A 209 21.10 6.24 -7.49
N ARG A 210 20.89 7.56 -7.51
CA ARG A 210 20.03 8.21 -6.52
C ARG A 210 18.58 7.83 -6.76
N GLN A 211 17.89 7.48 -5.67
CA GLN A 211 16.47 7.18 -5.64
C GLN A 211 15.75 8.05 -4.62
N CYS A 212 14.47 8.29 -4.89
CA CYS A 212 13.52 8.85 -3.95
C CYS A 212 12.33 7.90 -3.88
N ASN A 213 12.14 7.30 -2.71
CA ASN A 213 10.99 6.48 -2.40
C ASN A 213 9.98 7.32 -1.64
N ILE A 214 8.72 7.29 -2.04
CA ILE A 214 7.61 7.95 -1.36
C ILE A 214 6.65 6.85 -0.94
N PHE A 215 6.58 6.61 0.37
CA PHE A 215 5.59 5.71 0.95
C PHE A 215 4.37 6.50 1.38
N THR A 216 3.20 6.10 0.94
CA THR A 216 1.92 6.68 1.36
C THR A 216 1.04 5.58 1.94
N LEU A 217 0.61 5.75 3.18
CA LEU A 217 -0.40 4.94 3.84
C LEU A 217 -1.60 5.80 4.17
N VAL A 218 -2.79 5.26 3.90
CA VAL A 218 -4.05 5.75 4.43
C VAL A 218 -4.80 4.56 5.03
N GLU A 219 -5.13 4.64 6.32
CA GLU A 219 -5.84 3.59 7.07
C GLU A 219 -7.07 4.20 7.73
N LEU A 220 -8.26 3.77 7.35
CA LEU A 220 -9.48 4.08 8.10
C LEU A 220 -9.65 3.09 9.24
N ARG A 221 -9.78 3.61 10.45
CA ARG A 221 -10.12 2.88 11.67
C ARG A 221 -11.59 3.10 11.97
N ALA A 222 -12.33 2.02 11.88
CA ALA A 222 -13.78 2.02 11.94
C ALA A 222 -14.22 2.36 13.37
N THR A 223 -14.94 3.47 13.54
CA THR A 223 -15.66 3.79 14.79
C THR A 223 -17.07 3.25 14.77
N GLN A 224 -17.60 2.98 13.57
CA GLN A 224 -18.85 2.29 13.29
C GLN A 224 -18.55 0.98 12.58
N ALA A 225 -19.43 -0.02 12.70
CA ALA A 225 -19.24 -1.31 12.04
C ALA A 225 -19.18 -1.13 10.51
N ILE A 226 -18.13 -1.68 9.88
CA ILE A 226 -18.10 -1.93 8.44
C ILE A 226 -18.51 -3.40 8.27
N ASP A 227 -19.79 -3.60 7.97
CA ASP A 227 -20.49 -4.90 8.02
C ASP A 227 -20.73 -5.51 6.63
N SER A 228 -20.31 -4.84 5.57
CA SER A 228 -20.69 -5.17 4.20
C SER A 228 -19.56 -4.94 3.20
N VAL A 229 -19.49 -5.81 2.19
CA VAL A 229 -18.54 -5.70 1.08
C VAL A 229 -18.72 -4.37 0.34
N HIS A 230 -19.96 -3.88 0.21
CA HIS A 230 -20.24 -2.60 -0.43
C HIS A 230 -19.59 -1.42 0.30
N THR A 231 -19.71 -1.37 1.64
CA THR A 231 -19.06 -0.34 2.47
C THR A 231 -17.54 -0.47 2.45
N CYS A 232 -17.02 -1.70 2.38
CA CYS A 232 -15.59 -1.93 2.21
C CYS A 232 -15.08 -1.42 0.85
N LYS A 233 -15.84 -1.62 -0.24
CA LYS A 233 -15.56 -1.10 -1.59
C LYS A 233 -15.47 0.42 -1.60
N SER A 234 -16.52 1.10 -1.12
CA SER A 234 -16.56 2.56 -1.08
C SER A 234 -15.47 3.16 -0.18
N THR A 235 -15.17 2.51 0.94
CA THR A 235 -14.07 2.93 1.82
C THR A 235 -12.73 2.82 1.10
N LEU A 236 -12.47 1.70 0.43
CA LEU A 236 -11.22 1.49 -0.28
C LEU A 236 -11.01 2.52 -1.42
N ASP A 237 -12.08 2.86 -2.15
CA ASP A 237 -12.04 3.95 -3.16
C ASP A 237 -11.73 5.31 -2.52
N HIS A 238 -12.30 5.60 -1.35
CA HIS A 238 -11.96 6.81 -0.60
C HIS A 238 -10.47 6.84 -0.21
N LEU A 239 -9.94 5.74 0.34
CA LEU A 239 -8.52 5.65 0.71
C LEU A 239 -7.60 5.83 -0.51
N HIS A 240 -7.99 5.28 -1.66
CA HIS A 240 -7.27 5.45 -2.91
C HIS A 240 -7.20 6.92 -3.34
N ARG A 241 -8.34 7.61 -3.39
CA ARG A 241 -8.40 9.03 -3.74
C ARG A 241 -7.59 9.88 -2.76
N ARG A 242 -7.72 9.62 -1.45
CA ARG A 242 -6.94 10.32 -0.43
C ARG A 242 -5.43 10.11 -0.60
N SER A 243 -5.01 8.87 -0.88
CA SER A 243 -3.61 8.54 -1.12
C SER A 243 -3.04 9.29 -2.33
N LEU A 244 -3.79 9.33 -3.44
CA LEU A 244 -3.36 10.07 -4.64
C LEU A 244 -3.32 11.59 -4.42
N ALA A 245 -4.24 12.15 -3.64
CA ALA A 245 -4.19 13.57 -3.28
C ALA A 245 -2.92 13.90 -2.47
N LEU A 246 -2.57 13.07 -1.49
CA LEU A 246 -1.37 13.23 -0.65
C LEU A 246 -0.08 13.07 -1.44
N PHE A 247 -0.01 12.03 -2.28
CA PHE A 247 1.11 11.78 -3.17
C PHE A 247 1.28 12.92 -4.18
N GLY A 248 0.20 13.29 -4.88
CA GLY A 248 0.20 14.38 -5.86
C GLY A 248 0.59 15.73 -5.26
N ALA A 249 0.17 16.03 -4.02
CA ALA A 249 0.58 17.24 -3.31
C ALA A 249 2.07 17.27 -2.96
N SER A 250 2.72 16.10 -2.93
CA SER A 250 4.15 15.99 -2.65
C SER A 250 5.02 16.30 -3.88
N LEU A 251 4.49 16.06 -5.08
CA LEU A 251 5.23 16.21 -6.35
C LEU A 251 5.14 17.63 -6.92
N THR A 252 6.16 18.05 -7.67
CA THR A 252 6.06 19.23 -8.54
C THR A 252 4.97 19.05 -9.59
N GLU A 253 4.47 20.16 -10.16
CA GLU A 253 3.49 20.10 -11.24
C GLU A 253 4.02 19.36 -12.46
N GLU A 254 5.28 19.60 -12.82
CA GLU A 254 5.95 18.89 -13.92
C GLU A 254 5.92 17.37 -13.71
N GLN A 255 6.26 16.89 -12.51
CA GLN A 255 6.28 15.45 -12.23
C GLN A 255 4.89 14.85 -12.18
N ARG A 256 3.90 15.57 -11.66
CA ARG A 256 2.49 15.16 -11.76
C ARG A 256 2.05 14.98 -13.20
N ASN A 257 2.38 15.94 -14.06
CA ASN A 257 2.04 15.89 -15.49
C ASN A 257 2.74 14.72 -16.19
N ASN A 258 4.01 14.46 -15.85
CA ASN A 258 4.79 13.35 -16.42
C ASN A 258 4.16 11.98 -16.17
N ILE A 259 3.49 11.78 -15.03
CA ILE A 259 2.80 10.53 -14.68
C ILE A 259 1.28 10.60 -14.91
N GLY A 260 0.79 11.66 -15.55
CA GLY A 260 -0.64 11.84 -15.84
C GLY A 260 -1.54 12.01 -14.60
N LEU A 261 -1.00 12.51 -13.48
CA LEU A 261 -1.75 12.69 -12.23
C LEU A 261 -2.34 14.11 -12.15
N ASN A 262 -3.64 14.25 -12.41
CA ASN A 262 -4.37 15.49 -12.15
C ASN A 262 -4.89 15.52 -10.71
N ILE A 263 -4.23 16.29 -9.85
CA ILE A 263 -4.55 16.35 -8.41
C ILE A 263 -6.00 16.82 -8.15
N LEU A 264 -6.56 17.67 -9.03
CA LEU A 264 -7.89 18.26 -8.83
C LEU A 264 -9.00 17.20 -8.82
N ASP A 265 -8.79 16.06 -9.49
CA ASP A 265 -9.74 14.94 -9.53
C ASP A 265 -9.87 14.25 -8.16
N TYR A 266 -8.94 14.51 -7.24
CA TYR A 266 -8.79 13.84 -5.95
C TYR A 266 -8.94 14.77 -4.73
N LEU A 267 -9.22 16.07 -4.92
CA LEU A 267 -9.39 17.05 -3.83
C LEU A 267 -10.84 17.17 -3.31
N GLN A 268 -11.71 16.21 -3.62
CA GLN A 268 -13.10 16.15 -3.15
C GLN A 268 -13.21 15.29 -1.90
#